data_AF-A0A354GX38-F1
#
_entry.id   AF-A0A354GX38-F1
#
_cell.length_a   1.000
_cell.length_b   1.000
_cell.length_c   1.000
_cell.angle_alpha   90.00
_cell.angle_beta   90.00
_cell.angle_gamma   90.00
#
_symmetry.space_group_name_H-M   'P 1'
#
loop_
_entity.id
_entity.type
_entity.pdbx_description
1 polymer ?
#
loop_
_entity_poly.entity_id
_entity_poly.type
_entity_poly.pdbx_seq_one_letter_code
_entity_poly.pdbx_strand_id
1 'polypeptide(L)'
;MQVLFGGIMDEIIRGGISGGVAGTVGGGLAVLLVGLLIPRKKCPDCQTLRPRFRRAANRCQPMSGRWTCAQCGCEVDRKGRKIKNDRKADD
;
A
#
# COMPACT_ATOMS: atom_id res chain seq x y z
N MET A 1 -30.65 26.61 35.69
CA MET A 1 -29.40 26.75 34.91
C MET A 1 -28.63 25.43 34.67
N GLN A 2 -29.00 24.29 35.29
CA GLN A 2 -28.33 22.99 35.04
C GLN A 2 -28.86 22.19 33.83
N VAL A 3 -30.10 22.42 33.38
CA VAL A 3 -30.72 21.68 32.26
C VAL A 3 -30.27 22.12 30.86
N LEU A 4 -29.65 23.30 30.74
CA LEU A 4 -29.19 23.85 29.46
C LEU A 4 -27.83 23.26 29.00
N PHE A 5 -26.97 22.86 29.94
CA PHE A 5 -25.67 22.26 29.63
C PHE A 5 -25.77 20.80 29.16
N GLY A 6 -26.81 20.07 29.60
CA GLY A 6 -27.05 18.69 29.18
C GLY A 6 -27.49 18.56 27.72
N GLY A 7 -28.37 19.45 27.25
CA GLY A 7 -28.87 19.40 25.86
C GLY A 7 -27.82 19.73 24.81
N ILE A 8 -26.91 20.67 25.10
CA ILE A 8 -25.83 21.06 24.19
C ILE A 8 -24.78 19.95 24.07
N MET A 9 -24.44 19.27 25.19
CA MET A 9 -23.53 18.12 25.13
C MET A 9 -24.11 16.96 24.31
N ASP A 10 -25.42 16.69 24.39
CA ASP A 10 -26.06 15.59 23.64
C ASP A 10 -26.06 15.84 22.11
N GLU A 11 -26.25 17.09 21.66
CA GLU A 11 -26.13 17.46 20.25
C GLU A 11 -24.70 17.35 19.72
N ILE A 12 -23.70 17.76 20.52
CA ILE A 12 -22.29 17.63 20.15
C ILE A 12 -21.88 16.15 20.11
N ILE A 13 -22.39 15.32 21.03
CA ILE A 13 -22.14 13.88 21.05
C ILE A 13 -22.83 13.20 19.87
N ARG A 14 -24.08 13.55 19.54
CA ARG A 14 -24.78 13.05 18.34
C ARG A 14 -24.11 13.48 17.03
N GLY A 15 -23.63 14.73 16.94
CA GLY A 15 -22.83 15.21 15.81
C GLY A 15 -21.46 14.56 15.70
N GLY A 16 -20.80 14.32 16.84
CA GLY A 16 -19.49 13.69 16.93
C GLY A 16 -19.51 12.20 16.59
N ILE A 17 -20.52 11.46 17.06
CA ILE A 17 -20.67 10.03 16.75
C ILE A 17 -21.04 9.85 15.27
N SER A 18 -21.94 10.68 14.73
CA SER A 18 -22.30 10.60 13.30
C SER A 18 -21.12 10.94 12.39
N GLY A 19 -20.32 11.96 12.74
CA GLY A 19 -19.07 12.27 12.03
C GLY A 19 -18.00 11.18 12.17
N GLY A 20 -17.84 10.60 13.36
CA GLY A 20 -16.86 9.56 13.63
C GLY A 20 -17.15 8.24 12.90
N VAL A 21 -18.41 7.82 12.84
CA VAL A 21 -18.81 6.61 12.10
C VAL A 21 -18.69 6.83 10.60
N ALA A 22 -19.15 7.98 10.07
CA ALA A 22 -19.01 8.30 8.66
C ALA A 22 -17.53 8.38 8.23
N GLY A 23 -16.67 8.98 9.05
CA GLY A 23 -15.24 9.09 8.79
C GLY A 23 -14.52 7.74 8.80
N THR A 24 -14.81 6.87 9.78
CA THR A 24 -14.16 5.54 9.87
C THR A 24 -14.62 4.61 8.76
N VAL A 25 -15.91 4.60 8.44
CA VAL A 25 -16.44 3.78 7.33
C VAL A 25 -15.95 4.31 5.99
N GLY A 26 -16.03 5.62 5.74
CA GLY A 26 -15.57 6.23 4.49
C GLY A 26 -14.06 6.08 4.28
N GLY A 27 -13.26 6.37 5.31
CA GLY A 27 -11.80 6.24 5.26
C GLY A 27 -11.34 4.79 5.10
N GLY A 28 -11.94 3.86 5.85
CA GLY A 28 -11.64 2.43 5.74
C GLY A 28 -11.98 1.88 4.35
N LEU A 29 -13.15 2.24 3.81
CA LEU A 29 -13.57 1.85 2.47
C LEU A 29 -12.63 2.40 1.39
N ALA A 30 -12.22 3.67 1.51
CA ALA A 30 -11.28 4.28 0.57
C ALA A 30 -9.92 3.55 0.54
N VAL A 31 -9.35 3.22 1.71
CA VAL A 31 -8.08 2.47 1.79
C VAL A 31 -8.22 1.06 1.20
N LEU A 32 -9.35 0.39 1.47
CA LEU A 32 -9.63 -0.94 0.92
C LEU A 32 -9.71 -0.91 -0.61
N LEU A 33 -10.45 0.06 -1.18
CA LEU A 33 -10.60 0.22 -2.62
C LEU A 33 -9.26 0.51 -3.28
N VAL A 34 -8.45 1.41 -2.73
CA VAL A 34 -7.10 1.69 -3.24
C VAL A 34 -6.23 0.42 -3.19
N GLY A 35 -6.25 -0.32 -2.08
CA GLY A 35 -5.50 -1.57 -1.94
C GLY A 35 -5.95 -2.70 -2.87
N LEU A 36 -7.18 -2.68 -3.36
CA LEU A 36 -7.71 -3.64 -4.33
C LEU A 36 -7.45 -3.21 -5.78
N LEU A 37 -7.50 -1.89 -6.06
CA LEU A 37 -7.33 -1.33 -7.39
C LEU A 37 -5.87 -1.20 -7.83
N ILE A 38 -4.89 -1.22 -6.91
CA ILE A 38 -3.47 -1.16 -7.28
C ILE A 38 -3.12 -2.38 -8.17
N PRO A 39 -2.79 -2.16 -9.46
CA PRO A 39 -2.56 -3.25 -10.40
C PRO A 39 -1.29 -4.01 -10.01
N ARG A 40 -1.38 -5.35 -9.99
CA ARG A 40 -0.22 -6.21 -9.74
C ARG A 40 0.73 -6.11 -10.93
N LYS A 41 1.96 -5.65 -10.67
CA LYS A 41 3.04 -5.62 -11.67
C LYS A 41 3.46 -7.06 -12.04
N LYS A 42 3.65 -7.33 -13.32
CA LYS A 42 4.13 -8.61 -13.87
C LYS A 42 5.67 -8.61 -14.01
N CYS A 43 6.36 -9.76 -13.98
CA CYS A 43 7.78 -9.79 -14.41
C CYS A 43 7.82 -9.45 -15.91
N PRO A 44 8.76 -8.58 -16.34
CA PRO A 44 8.91 -8.23 -17.75
C PRO A 44 9.39 -9.38 -18.65
N ASP A 45 9.89 -10.48 -18.06
CA ASP A 45 10.48 -11.61 -18.78
C ASP A 45 9.47 -12.75 -18.95
N CYS A 46 9.03 -13.35 -17.84
CA CYS A 46 8.12 -14.50 -17.85
C CYS A 46 6.63 -14.13 -17.68
N GLN A 47 6.31 -12.83 -17.61
CA GLN A 47 4.96 -12.30 -17.34
C GLN A 47 4.26 -12.81 -16.07
N THR A 48 4.98 -13.52 -15.21
CA THR A 48 4.44 -14.04 -13.95
C THR A 48 4.01 -12.89 -13.04
N LEU A 49 2.83 -13.02 -12.44
CA LEU A 49 2.29 -12.07 -11.48
C LEU A 49 3.20 -11.99 -10.24
N ARG A 50 3.57 -10.78 -9.82
CA ARG A 50 4.28 -10.61 -8.55
C ARG A 50 3.41 -11.11 -7.38
N PRO A 51 3.99 -11.91 -6.46
CA PRO A 51 3.28 -12.31 -5.26
C PRO A 51 2.96 -11.08 -4.41
N ARG A 52 1.80 -11.08 -3.76
CA ARG A 52 1.32 -9.94 -2.94
C ARG A 52 2.23 -9.70 -1.73
N PHE A 53 2.79 -10.78 -1.18
CA PHE A 53 3.84 -10.73 -0.17
C PHE A 53 5.19 -11.02 -0.84
N ARG A 54 6.08 -10.02 -0.83
CA ARG A 54 7.45 -10.17 -1.29
C ARG A 54 8.22 -11.04 -0.31
N ARG A 55 8.73 -12.18 -0.77
CA ARG A 55 9.83 -12.88 -0.09
C ARG A 55 11.15 -12.35 -0.65
N ALA A 56 12.01 -11.82 0.20
CA ALA A 56 13.36 -11.42 -0.22
C ALA A 56 14.15 -12.70 -0.53
N ALA A 57 14.79 -12.78 -1.70
CA ALA A 57 15.68 -13.90 -2.01
C ALA A 57 17.01 -13.77 -1.24
N ASN A 58 17.46 -12.52 -1.03
CA ASN A 58 18.71 -12.19 -0.31
C ASN A 58 18.48 -11.07 0.71
N ARG A 59 19.29 -11.04 1.78
CA ARG A 59 19.19 -10.05 2.87
C ARG A 59 19.36 -8.59 2.42
N CYS A 60 19.96 -8.33 1.26
CA CYS A 60 20.17 -6.98 0.71
C CYS A 60 19.05 -6.49 -0.25
N GLN A 61 18.13 -7.36 -0.67
CA GLN A 61 16.99 -7.00 -1.53
C GLN A 61 15.86 -6.17 -0.87
N PRO A 62 15.56 -6.28 0.45
CA PRO A 62 14.49 -5.48 1.02
C PRO A 62 14.84 -3.99 1.02
N MET A 63 16.10 -3.61 1.26
CA MET A 63 16.53 -2.20 1.28
C MET A 63 16.64 -1.57 -0.11
N SER A 64 17.04 -2.34 -1.13
CA SER A 64 17.24 -1.81 -2.49
C SER A 64 15.94 -1.67 -3.29
N GLY A 65 14.80 -2.14 -2.78
CA GLY A 65 13.54 -2.14 -3.54
C GLY A 65 13.56 -3.07 -4.76
N ARG A 66 14.60 -3.88 -4.92
CA ARG A 66 14.76 -4.89 -5.98
C ARG A 66 14.06 -6.20 -5.63
N TRP A 67 13.61 -6.93 -6.63
CA TRP A 67 12.95 -8.23 -6.46
C TRP A 67 13.42 -9.21 -7.54
N THR A 68 13.72 -10.43 -7.12
CA THR A 68 13.99 -11.54 -8.03
C THR A 68 12.73 -12.35 -8.26
N CYS A 69 12.39 -12.61 -9.52
CA CYS A 69 11.28 -13.51 -9.85
C CYS A 69 11.61 -14.95 -9.46
N ALA A 70 10.72 -15.60 -8.71
CA ALA A 70 10.89 -16.99 -8.30
C ALA A 70 10.72 -18.02 -9.44
N GLN A 71 10.16 -17.61 -10.59
CA GLN A 71 9.96 -18.50 -11.74
C GLN A 71 11.16 -18.45 -12.71
N CYS A 72 11.56 -17.25 -13.16
CA CYS A 72 12.63 -17.11 -14.15
C CYS A 72 13.95 -16.55 -13.61
N GLY A 73 14.01 -16.19 -12.32
CA GLY A 73 15.20 -15.56 -11.74
C GLY A 73 15.45 -14.11 -12.19
N CYS A 74 14.53 -13.49 -12.95
CA CYS A 74 14.67 -12.10 -13.41
C CYS A 74 14.85 -11.14 -12.21
N GLU A 75 15.96 -10.39 -12.13
CA GLU A 75 16.05 -9.25 -11.19
C GLU A 75 15.29 -8.06 -11.77
N VAL A 76 14.41 -7.49 -10.94
CA VAL A 76 13.51 -6.41 -11.31
C VAL A 76 13.66 -5.26 -10.32
N ASP A 77 13.85 -4.05 -10.83
CA ASP A 77 13.96 -2.83 -10.05
C ASP A 77 12.60 -2.42 -9.41
N ARG A 78 12.62 -1.46 -8.47
CA ARG A 78 11.42 -0.86 -7.83
C ARG A 78 10.41 -0.37 -8.86
N LYS A 79 10.89 0.12 -10.01
CA LYS A 79 10.06 0.59 -11.13
C LYS A 79 9.37 -0.55 -11.90
N GLY A 80 9.84 -1.79 -11.81
CA GLY A 80 9.30 -2.94 -12.55
C GLY A 80 10.08 -3.30 -13.81
N ARG A 81 11.27 -2.72 -14.01
CA ARG A 81 12.14 -2.98 -15.16
C ARG A 81 13.14 -4.08 -14.85
N LYS A 82 13.48 -4.90 -15.86
CA LYS A 82 14.54 -5.90 -15.77
C LYS A 82 15.87 -5.19 -15.56
N ILE A 83 16.60 -5.59 -14.54
CA ILE A 83 17.98 -5.15 -14.32
C ILE A 83 18.84 -6.07 -15.19
N LYS A 84 19.25 -5.60 -16.37
CA LYS A 84 20.46 -6.12 -16.98
C LYS A 84 21.62 -5.48 -16.20
N ASN A 85 22.69 -6.23 -15.95
CA ASN A 85 23.85 -5.69 -15.24
C ASN A 85 24.55 -4.67 -16.16
N ASP A 86 23.99 -3.48 -16.22
CA ASP A 86 24.61 -2.33 -16.85
C ASP A 86 25.47 -1.71 -15.75
N ARG A 87 26.69 -2.22 -15.58
CA ARG A 87 27.75 -1.44 -14.96
C ARG A 87 27.99 -0.21 -15.85
N LYS A 88 27.26 0.87 -15.59
CA LYS A 88 27.80 2.24 -15.65
C LYS A 88 27.90 2.65 -14.18
N ALA A 89 29.06 2.74 -13.52
CA ALA A 89 30.27 3.47 -13.93
C ALA A 89 29.87 4.78 -14.61
N ASP A 90 29.18 5.64 -13.85
CA ASP A 90 29.12 7.06 -14.13
C ASP A 90 29.75 7.73 -12.90
N ASP A 91 30.87 8.41 -13.15
CA ASP A 91 31.74 9.17 -12.23
C ASP A 91 31.02 10.33 -11.52
#